data_AF-A0A530QFF5-F1
#
_entry.id   AF-A0A530QFF5-F1
#
_cell.length_a   1.000
_cell.length_b   1.000
_cell.length_c   1.000
_cell.angle_alpha   90.00
_cell.angle_beta   90.00
_cell.angle_gamma   90.00
#
_symmetry.space_group_name_H-M   'P 1'
#
loop_
_entity.id
_entity.type
_entity.pdbx_description
1 polymer ?
#
loop_
_entity_poly.entity_id
_entity_poly.type
_entity_poly.pdbx_seq_one_letter_code
_entity_poly.pdbx_strand_id
1 'polypeptide(L)'
;GDANLEISALNEKLRDENVRLGAELAVARQIQMMVLPKPFELEAIPGLEIAAYMRPADEVGGDYYDVLQNGSRVKVGIGDVTGHGLESGVLMLMVQSV
;
A
#
# COMPACT_ATOMS: atom_id res chain seq x y z
N GLY A 1 13.80 7.24 -41.71
CA GLY A 1 12.71 6.38 -42.19
C GLY A 1 11.60 6.45 -41.18
N ASP A 2 10.36 6.65 -41.62
CA ASP A 2 9.21 6.98 -40.78
C ASP A 2 9.04 6.07 -39.56
N ALA A 3 9.43 4.80 -39.66
CA ALA A 3 9.44 3.86 -38.53
C ALA A 3 10.26 4.32 -37.31
N ASN A 4 11.41 4.99 -37.50
CA ASN A 4 12.22 5.50 -36.37
C ASN A 4 11.58 6.73 -35.70
N LEU A 5 10.83 7.53 -36.46
CA LEU A 5 10.07 8.67 -35.93
C LEU A 5 8.85 8.16 -35.15
N GLU A 6 8.17 7.16 -35.67
CA GLU A 6 7.01 6.51 -35.04
C GLU A 6 7.41 5.78 -33.73
N ILE A 7 8.52 5.05 -33.73
CA ILE A 7 9.08 4.43 -32.52
C ILE A 7 9.44 5.48 -31.46
N SER A 8 10.05 6.59 -31.88
CA SER A 8 10.43 7.67 -30.94
C SER A 8 9.20 8.30 -30.30
N ALA A 9 8.17 8.60 -31.10
CA ALA A 9 6.91 9.15 -30.61
C ALA A 9 6.16 8.17 -29.69
N LEU A 10 6.19 6.87 -29.98
CA LEU A 10 5.57 5.85 -29.13
C LEU A 10 6.32 5.69 -27.79
N ASN A 11 7.65 5.74 -27.81
CA ASN A 11 8.47 5.71 -26.60
C ASN A 11 8.24 6.93 -25.70
N GLU A 12 8.03 8.11 -26.29
CA GLU A 12 7.69 9.31 -25.56
C GLU A 12 6.33 9.17 -24.87
N LYS A 13 5.30 8.71 -25.59
CA LYS A 13 3.99 8.40 -24.99
C LYS A 13 4.06 7.38 -23.86
N LEU A 14 4.82 6.29 -24.06
CA LEU A 14 5.02 5.28 -23.02
C LEU A 14 5.70 5.84 -21.78
N ARG A 15 6.65 6.76 -21.94
CA ARG A 15 7.29 7.44 -20.82
C ARG A 15 6.31 8.31 -20.06
N ASP A 16 5.54 9.13 -20.75
CA ASP A 16 4.54 9.99 -20.13
C ASP A 16 3.49 9.18 -19.36
N GLU A 17 3.04 8.07 -19.94
CA GLU A 17 2.09 7.16 -19.29
C GLU A 17 2.69 6.47 -18.06
N ASN A 18 3.95 6.03 -18.12
CA ASN A 18 4.64 5.48 -16.95
C ASN A 18 4.80 6.52 -15.82
N VAL A 19 5.10 7.78 -16.16
CA VAL A 19 5.18 8.86 -15.16
C VAL A 19 3.82 9.10 -14.51
N ARG A 20 2.74 9.12 -15.29
CA ARG A 20 1.37 9.27 -14.76
C ARG A 20 1.01 8.12 -13.83
N LEU A 21 1.24 6.88 -14.25
CA LEU A 21 0.97 5.68 -13.45
C LEU A 21 1.80 5.65 -12.16
N GLY A 22 3.07 6.07 -12.21
CA GLY A 22 3.91 6.21 -11.03
C GLY A 22 3.34 7.19 -10.00
N ALA A 23 2.75 8.31 -10.45
CA ALA A 23 2.10 9.26 -9.56
C ALA A 23 0.83 8.69 -8.90
N GLU A 24 0.01 7.94 -9.64
CA GLU A 24 -1.18 7.26 -9.11
C GLU A 24 -0.81 6.20 -8.06
N LEU A 25 0.23 5.42 -8.33
CA LEU A 25 0.77 4.44 -7.39
C LEU A 25 1.30 5.10 -6.10
N ALA A 26 1.95 6.26 -6.20
CA ALA A 26 2.43 7.01 -5.04
C ALA A 26 1.27 7.46 -4.14
N VAL A 27 0.13 7.86 -4.72
CA VAL A 27 -1.09 8.20 -3.96
C VAL A 27 -1.66 6.97 -3.28
N ALA A 28 -1.78 5.84 -3.99
CA ALA A 28 -2.27 4.59 -3.42
C ALA A 28 -1.41 4.13 -2.23
N ARG A 29 -0.07 4.26 -2.34
CA ARG A 29 0.86 4.01 -1.24
C ARG A 29 0.60 4.91 -0.04
N GLN A 30 0.39 6.21 -0.26
CA GLN A 30 0.08 7.12 0.84
C GLN A 30 -1.21 6.72 1.56
N ILE A 31 -2.25 6.34 0.82
CA ILE A 31 -3.51 5.86 1.40
C ILE A 31 -3.27 4.58 2.22
N GLN A 32 -2.54 3.60 1.68
CA GLN A 32 -2.19 2.37 2.40
C GLN A 32 -1.48 2.67 3.72
N MET A 33 -0.50 3.58 3.72
CA MET A 33 0.23 3.96 4.94
C MET A 33 -0.61 4.73 5.95
N MET A 34 -1.59 5.53 5.50
CA MET A 34 -2.50 6.27 6.40
C MET A 34 -3.45 5.36 7.16
N VAL A 35 -3.69 4.17 6.61
CA VAL A 35 -4.67 3.21 7.07
C VAL A 35 -4.07 2.25 8.11
N LEU A 36 -2.74 2.11 8.19
CA LEU A 36 -2.07 1.32 9.22
C LEU A 36 -2.14 1.99 10.61
N PRO A 37 -2.20 1.20 11.70
CA PRO A 37 -2.08 1.70 13.06
C PRO A 37 -0.83 2.54 13.26
N LYS A 38 -0.99 3.72 13.84
CA LYS A 38 0.09 4.65 14.13
C LYS A 38 0.85 4.19 15.38
N PRO A 39 2.15 4.52 15.50
CA PRO A 39 2.96 4.10 16.65
C PRO A 39 2.33 4.45 18.01
N PHE A 40 1.75 5.65 18.15
CA PHE A 40 1.12 6.07 19.41
C PHE A 40 -0.14 5.25 19.76
N GLU A 41 -0.85 4.71 18.76
CA GLU A 41 -2.05 3.88 18.98
C GLU A 41 -1.63 2.50 19.51
N LEU A 42 -0.50 1.99 19.03
CA LEU A 42 0.10 0.73 19.49
C LEU A 42 0.66 0.85 20.92
N GLU A 43 1.33 1.96 21.23
CA GLU A 43 1.87 2.25 22.57
C GLU A 43 0.78 2.46 23.63
N ALA A 44 -0.42 2.89 23.22
CA ALA A 44 -1.52 3.16 24.14
C ALA A 44 -2.18 1.89 24.72
N ILE A 45 -1.85 0.70 24.20
CA ILE A 45 -2.48 -0.56 24.60
C ILE A 45 -1.89 -1.04 25.93
N PRO A 46 -2.69 -1.06 27.02
CA PRO A 46 -2.15 -1.36 28.35
C PRO A 46 -1.62 -2.79 28.46
N GLY A 47 -0.42 -2.93 29.00
CA GLY A 47 0.18 -4.23 29.30
C GLY A 47 0.78 -4.97 28.10
N LEU A 48 0.85 -4.32 26.93
CA LEU A 48 1.53 -4.85 25.74
C LEU A 48 2.55 -3.84 25.21
N GLU A 49 3.71 -4.34 24.79
CA GLU A 49 4.69 -3.57 24.02
C GLU A 49 4.58 -4.04 22.56
N ILE A 50 4.05 -3.19 21.69
CA ILE A 50 3.76 -3.52 20.29
C ILE A 50 4.60 -2.64 19.38
N ALA A 51 5.43 -3.28 18.56
CA ALA A 51 6.19 -2.63 17.50
C ALA A 51 5.76 -3.18 16.14
N ALA A 52 5.55 -2.31 15.17
CA ALA A 52 5.17 -2.68 13.81
C ALA A 52 6.01 -1.92 12.78
N TYR A 53 6.33 -2.59 11.68
CA TYR A 53 7.06 -2.02 10.56
C TYR A 53 6.57 -2.66 9.25
N MET A 54 6.28 -1.83 8.26
CA MET A 54 5.88 -2.27 6.92
C MET A 54 6.79 -1.66 5.87
N ARG A 55 7.33 -2.51 5.01
CA ARG A 55 8.12 -2.12 3.84
C ARG A 55 7.56 -2.85 2.61
N PRO A 56 6.75 -2.18 1.79
CA PRO A 56 6.31 -2.73 0.52
C PRO A 56 7.49 -3.10 -0.39
N ALA A 57 7.34 -4.17 -1.17
CA ALA A 57 8.35 -4.60 -2.16
C ALA A 57 8.41 -3.64 -3.36
N ASP A 58 7.25 -3.21 -3.84
CA ASP A 58 7.07 -2.22 -4.92
C ASP A 58 6.45 -0.92 -4.36
N GLU A 59 5.76 -0.13 -5.19
CA GLU A 59 5.06 1.08 -4.76
C GLU A 59 3.91 0.78 -3.80
N VAL A 60 3.18 -0.33 -3.97
CA VAL A 60 2.05 -0.75 -3.13
C VAL A 60 2.13 -2.26 -2.88
N GLY A 61 1.97 -2.68 -1.63
CA GLY A 61 2.06 -4.08 -1.21
C GLY A 61 0.69 -4.71 -0.95
N GLY A 62 0.64 -6.05 -0.95
CA GLY A 62 -0.53 -6.82 -0.48
C GLY A 62 -0.58 -7.01 1.05
N ASP A 63 0.53 -6.73 1.74
CA ASP A 63 0.63 -6.90 3.19
C ASP A 63 -0.19 -5.84 3.94
N TYR A 64 -0.84 -6.25 5.03
CA TYR A 64 -1.44 -5.34 6.00
C TYR A 64 -1.33 -5.88 7.41
N TYR A 65 -1.43 -4.96 8.38
CA TYR A 65 -1.67 -5.31 9.77
C TYR A 65 -2.67 -4.33 10.38
N ASP A 66 -3.39 -4.80 11.40
CA ASP A 66 -4.30 -3.99 12.19
C ASP A 66 -4.28 -4.43 13.66
N VAL A 67 -4.46 -3.48 14.58
CA VAL A 67 -4.48 -3.72 16.02
C VAL A 67 -5.65 -2.96 16.63
N LEU A 68 -6.67 -3.71 17.05
CA LEU A 68 -7.91 -3.16 17.57
C LEU A 68 -8.09 -3.52 19.05
N GLN A 69 -8.26 -2.51 19.89
CA GLN A 69 -8.58 -2.70 21.30
C GLN A 69 -10.09 -2.56 21.53
N ASN A 70 -10.69 -3.56 22.19
CA ASN A 70 -12.07 -3.51 22.67
C ASN A 70 -12.12 -3.88 24.16
N GLY A 71 -12.14 -2.86 25.01
CA GLY A 71 -12.05 -3.02 26.46
C GLY A 71 -10.73 -3.68 26.86
N SER A 72 -10.82 -4.85 27.51
CA SER A 72 -9.65 -5.64 27.91
C SER A 72 -9.17 -6.64 26.84
N ARG A 73 -9.83 -6.70 25.68
CA ARG A 73 -9.44 -7.59 24.59
C ARG A 73 -8.70 -6.82 23.51
N VAL A 74 -7.60 -7.38 23.06
CA VAL A 74 -6.82 -6.88 21.92
C VAL A 74 -6.95 -7.89 20.80
N LYS A 75 -7.29 -7.41 19.60
CA LYS A 75 -7.29 -8.19 18.37
C LYS A 75 -6.13 -7.69 17.51
N VAL A 76 -5.36 -8.63 16.99
CA VAL A 76 -4.28 -8.36 16.04
C VAL A 76 -4.62 -9.10 14.76
N GLY A 77 -4.68 -8.38 13.65
CA GLY A 77 -4.85 -8.92 12.30
C GLY A 77 -3.59 -8.69 11.50
N ILE A 78 -3.15 -9.71 10.76
CA ILE A 78 -2.09 -9.61 9.76
C ILE A 78 -2.58 -10.38 8.55
N GLY A 79 -2.44 -9.80 7.37
CA GLY A 79 -2.78 -10.49 6.13
C GLY A 79 -1.80 -10.15 5.02
N ASP A 80 -1.63 -11.13 4.14
CA ASP A 80 -0.86 -11.04 2.91
C ASP A 80 -1.83 -11.34 1.77
N VAL A 81 -2.11 -10.32 0.95
CA VAL A 81 -2.92 -10.45 -0.24
C VAL A 81 -2.03 -10.94 -1.37
N THR A 82 -2.31 -12.16 -1.88
CA THR A 82 -1.59 -12.73 -3.02
C THR A 82 -1.59 -11.79 -4.22
N GLY A 83 -0.39 -11.35 -4.63
CA GLY A 83 -0.17 -10.39 -5.70
C GLY A 83 0.80 -9.29 -5.28
N HIS A 84 1.13 -8.38 -6.19
CA HIS A 84 1.89 -7.18 -5.87
C HIS A 84 1.43 -6.02 -6.77
N GLY A 85 1.62 -4.78 -6.31
CA GLY A 85 1.19 -3.58 -7.01
C GLY A 85 -0.22 -3.10 -6.64
N LEU A 86 -0.82 -2.32 -7.54
CA LEU A 86 -2.04 -1.56 -7.26
C LEU A 86 -3.25 -2.44 -6.92
N GLU A 87 -3.45 -3.54 -7.65
CA GLU A 87 -4.63 -4.41 -7.49
C GLU A 87 -4.68 -5.06 -6.10
N SER A 88 -3.56 -5.60 -5.62
CA SER A 88 -3.45 -6.18 -4.28
C SER A 88 -3.61 -5.14 -3.18
N GLY A 89 -3.09 -3.92 -3.40
CA GLY A 89 -3.23 -2.82 -2.44
C GLY A 89 -4.66 -2.32 -2.28
N VAL A 90 -5.42 -2.23 -3.39
CA VAL A 90 -6.84 -1.85 -3.34
C VAL A 90 -7.66 -2.93 -2.63
N LEU A 91 -7.36 -4.21 -2.85
CA LEU A 91 -8.02 -5.31 -2.12
C LEU A 91 -7.72 -5.27 -0.62
N MET A 92 -6.48 -4.96 -0.25
CA MET A 92 -6.07 -4.75 1.16
C MET A 92 -6.90 -3.64 1.84
N LEU A 93 -7.11 -2.50 1.18
CA LEU A 93 -7.93 -1.41 1.71
C LEU A 93 -9.41 -1.81 1.94
N MET A 94 -9.94 -2.69 1.09
CA MET A 94 -11.30 -3.20 1.23
C MET A 94 -11.44 -4.15 2.43
N VAL A 95 -10.44 -5.00 2.69
CA VAL A 95 -10.46 -5.94 3.83
C VAL A 95 -10.49 -5.22 5.17
N GLN A 96 -9.82 -4.08 5.28
CA GLN A 96 -9.81 -3.29 6.52
C GLN A 96 -11.09 -2.48 6.76
N SER A 97 -11.89 -2.24 5.72
CA SER A 97 -13.13 -1.45 5.84
C SER A 97 -14.30 -2.22 6.49
N VAL A 98 -14.10 -3.48 6.90
CA VAL A 98 -15.15 -4.38 7.40
C VAL A 98 -14.96 -4.74 8.87
#